data_AF-A0AB37IS82-F1
#
_entry.id   AF-A0AB37IS82-F1
#
_cell.length_a   1.000
_cell.length_b   1.000
_cell.length_c   1.000
_cell.angle_alpha   90.00
_cell.angle_beta   90.00
_cell.angle_gamma   90.00
#
_symmetry.space_group_name_H-M   'P 1'
#
loop_
_entity.id
_entity.type
_entity.pdbx_description
1 polymer ?
#
loop_
_entity_poly.entity_id
_entity_poly.type
_entity_poly.pdbx_seq_one_letter_code
_entity_poly.pdbx_strand_id
1 'polypeptide(L)' 'MSIRELARDYRMRPNHVYHVLYELEARREITPKRSGKFLQLTSSELLAIEKELQRRGHMKGD' A
#
# COMPACT_ATOMS: atom_id res chain seq x y z
N MET A 1 -3.98 -3.34 -9.94
CA MET A 1 -3.15 -2.58 -8.99
C MET A 1 -2.73 -3.52 -7.87
N SER A 2 -1.48 -3.45 -7.47
CA SER A 2 -0.81 -4.31 -6.49
C SER A 2 0.28 -3.49 -5.81
N ILE A 3 0.83 -3.96 -4.68
CA ILE A 3 1.91 -3.27 -3.97
C ILE A 3 3.11 -2.98 -4.89
N ARG A 4 3.45 -3.93 -5.79
CA ARG A 4 4.57 -3.77 -6.71
C ARG A 4 4.30 -2.71 -7.77
N GLU A 5 3.09 -2.68 -8.31
CA GLU A 5 2.68 -1.64 -9.26
C GLU A 5 2.69 -0.26 -8.57
N LEU A 6 2.14 -0.16 -7.36
CA LEU A 6 2.15 1.08 -6.58
C LEU A 6 3.58 1.56 -6.32
N ALA A 7 4.47 0.67 -5.89
CA ALA A 7 5.86 0.99 -5.64
C ALA A 7 6.57 1.51 -6.90
N ARG A 8 6.30 0.90 -8.06
CA ARG A 8 6.83 1.33 -9.35
C ARG A 8 6.31 2.72 -9.74
N ASP A 9 5.00 2.92 -9.65
CA ASP A 9 4.36 4.18 -10.06
C ASP A 9 4.82 5.37 -9.19
N TYR A 10 5.12 5.12 -7.91
CA TYR A 10 5.68 6.11 -6.98
C TYR A 10 7.22 6.09 -6.89
N ARG A 11 7.89 5.37 -7.80
CA ARG A 11 9.37 5.25 -7.88
C ARG A 11 10.04 4.94 -6.54
N MET A 12 9.45 4.06 -5.75
CA MET A 12 9.93 3.69 -4.42
C MET A 12 10.11 2.18 -4.26
N ARG A 13 10.86 1.78 -3.22
CA ARG A 13 11.04 0.36 -2.89
C ARG A 13 9.73 -0.22 -2.34
N PRO A 14 9.33 -1.45 -2.71
CA PRO A 14 8.11 -2.09 -2.20
C PRO A 14 8.02 -2.12 -0.67
N ASN A 15 9.15 -2.21 0.04
CA ASN A 15 9.19 -2.18 1.50
C ASN A 15 8.56 -0.90 2.08
N HIS A 16 8.72 0.27 1.44
CA HIS A 16 8.06 1.50 1.90
C HIS A 16 6.55 1.38 1.81
N VAL A 17 6.03 0.81 0.72
CA VAL A 17 4.59 0.59 0.56
C VAL A 17 4.08 -0.44 1.58
N TYR A 18 4.86 -1.48 1.88
CA TYR A 18 4.54 -2.42 2.96
C TYR A 18 4.51 -1.76 4.34
N HIS A 19 5.44 -0.84 4.64
CA HIS A 19 5.39 -0.08 5.90
C HIS A 19 4.10 0.72 6.03
N VAL A 20 3.68 1.41 4.96
CA VAL A 20 2.41 2.14 4.93
C VAL A 20 1.22 1.20 5.15
N LEU A 21 1.21 0.04 4.49
CA LEU A 21 0.20 -0.99 4.71
C LEU A 21 0.12 -1.41 6.18
N TYR A 22 1.25 -1.72 6.82
CA TYR A 22 1.27 -2.16 8.22
C TYR A 22 0.82 -1.05 9.18
N GLU A 23 1.13 0.21 8.90
CA GLU A 23 0.63 1.34 9.69
C GLU A 23 -0.89 1.51 9.57
N LEU A 24 -1.43 1.43 8.34
CA LEU A 24 -2.88 1.53 8.11
C LEU A 24 -3.63 0.37 8.78
N GLU A 25 -3.06 -0.83 8.73
CA GLU A 25 -3.61 -1.99 9.41
C GLU A 25 -3.56 -1.84 10.94
N ALA A 26 -2.46 -1.33 11.49
CA ALA A 26 -2.36 -1.07 12.93
C ALA A 26 -3.41 -0.06 13.42
N ARG A 27 -3.80 0.89 12.56
CA ARG A 27 -4.88 1.86 12.79
C ARG A 27 -6.28 1.31 12.50
N ARG A 28 -6.39 0.06 12.03
CA ARG A 28 -7.64 -0.60 11.61
C ARG A 28 -8.34 0.12 10.44
N GLU A 29 -7.59 0.86 9.63
CA GLU A 29 -8.12 1.51 8.42
C GLU A 29 -8.28 0.52 7.25
N ILE A 30 -7.49 -0.56 7.26
CA ILE A 30 -7.57 -1.69 6.32
C ILE A 30 -7.48 -3.02 7.07
N THR A 31 -7.89 -4.12 6.44
CA THR A 31 -7.83 -5.46 7.05
C THR A 31 -7.39 -6.49 6.00
N PRO A 32 -6.10 -6.45 5.61
CA PRO A 32 -5.61 -7.30 4.54
C PRO A 32 -5.73 -8.78 4.89
N LYS A 33 -6.23 -9.56 3.95
CA LYS A 33 -6.40 -11.00 4.14
C LYS A 33 -5.06 -11.72 3.99
N ARG A 34 -4.67 -12.48 5.00
CA ARG A 34 -3.48 -13.34 4.97
C ARG A 34 -3.89 -14.80 4.85
N SER A 35 -3.28 -15.49 3.88
CA SER A 35 -3.42 -16.95 3.74
C SER A 35 -2.03 -17.56 3.55
N GLY A 36 -1.48 -18.11 4.65
CA GLY A 36 -0.11 -18.61 4.69
C GLY A 36 0.90 -17.52 4.30
N LYS A 37 1.64 -17.76 3.21
CA LYS A 37 2.63 -16.82 2.65
C LYS A 37 2.05 -15.71 1.77
N PHE A 38 0.74 -15.72 1.53
CA PHE A 38 0.09 -14.80 0.60
C PHE A 38 -0.61 -13.66 1.34
N LEU A 39 -0.34 -12.44 0.89
CA LEU A 39 -1.04 -11.23 1.29
C LEU A 39 -1.99 -10.83 0.16
N GLN A 40 -3.29 -10.83 0.47
CA GLN A 40 -4.32 -10.42 -0.47
C GLN A 40 -4.89 -9.07 -0.03
N LEU A 41 -4.85 -8.12 -0.96
CA LEU A 41 -5.42 -6.79 -0.80
C LEU A 41 -6.56 -6.62 -1.79
N THR A 42 -7.66 -6.07 -1.30
CA THR A 42 -8.74 -5.59 -2.15
C THR A 42 -8.34 -4.29 -2.84
N SER A 43 -9.06 -3.92 -3.91
CA SER A 43 -8.84 -2.64 -4.60
C SER A 43 -9.00 -1.44 -3.66
N SER A 44 -9.96 -1.49 -2.72
CA SER A 44 -10.20 -0.42 -1.75
C SER A 44 -9.03 -0.24 -0.79
N GLU A 45 -8.40 -1.32 -0.34
CA GLU A 45 -7.23 -1.25 0.54
C GLU A 45 -5.99 -0.72 -0.18
N LEU A 46 -5.81 -1.08 -1.46
CA LEU A 46 -4.76 -0.51 -2.30
C LEU A 46 -4.96 0.99 -2.52
N LEU A 47 -6.20 1.44 -2.71
CA LEU A 47 -6.53 2.87 -2.79
C LEU A 47 -6.27 3.59 -1.46
N ALA A 48 -6.53 2.95 -0.32
CA ALA A 48 -6.22 3.53 0.99
C ALA A 48 -4.70 3.72 1.16
N ILE A 49 -3.90 2.73 0.76
CA ILE A 49 -2.42 2.83 0.76
C ILE A 49 -1.96 3.96 -0.17
N GLU A 50 -2.54 4.05 -1.37
CA GLU A 50 -2.23 5.13 -2.33
C GLU A 50 -2.54 6.52 -1.77
N LYS A 51 -3.72 6.69 -1.16
CA LYS A 51 -4.11 7.95 -0.51
C LYS A 51 -3.16 8.31 0.62
N GLU A 52 -2.74 7.34 1.42
CA GLU A 52 -1.79 7.56 2.51
C GLU A 52 -0.40 7.94 1.99
N LEU A 53 0.05 7.38 0.86
CA LEU A 53 1.28 7.82 0.19
C LEU A 53 1.17 9.28 -0.29
N GLN A 54 0.05 9.65 -0.92
CA GLN A 54 -0.21 11.02 -1.36
C GLN A 54 -0.27 11.99 -0.19
N ARG A 55 -0.92 11.60 0.92
CA ARG A 55 -0.99 12.39 2.16
C ARG A 55 0.40 12.67 2.76
N ARG A 56 1.35 11.74 2.58
CA ARG A 56 2.76 11.91 2.99
C ARG A 56 3.59 12.76 2.01
N GLY A 57 2.99 13.24 0.93
CA GLY A 57 3.65 14.07 -0.08
C GLY A 57 4.35 13.28 -1.19
N HIS A 58 4.13 11.96 -1.28
CA HIS A 58 4.63 11.19 -2.41
C HIS A 58 3.78 11.47 -3.66
N MET A 59 4.45 11.75 -4.77
CA MET A 59 3.82 11.94 -6.08
C MET A 59 4.10 10.73 -6.95
N LYS A 60 3.14 10.39 -7.83
CA LYS A 60 3.42 9.44 -8.90
C LYS A 60 4.51 10.03 -9.77
N GLY A 61 5.47 9.21 -10.20
CA GLY A 61 6.39 9.62 -11.24
C GLY A 61 5.61 9.86 -12.52
N ASP A 62 5.82 11.02 -13.16
CA ASP A 62 5.44 11.25 -14.56
C ASP A 62 6.05 10.18 -15.49
#